data_AF-A0A2E0U1P3-F1
#
_entry.id   AF-A0A2E0U1P3-F1
#
_cell.length_a   1.000
_cell.length_b   1.000
_cell.length_c   1.000
_cell.angle_alpha   90.00
_cell.angle_beta   90.00
_cell.angle_gamma   90.00
#
_symmetry.space_group_name_H-M   'P 1'
#
loop_
_entity.id
_entity.type
_entity.pdbx_description
1 polymer ?
#
loop_
_entity_poly.entity_id
_entity_poly.type
_entity_poly.pdbx_seq_one_letter_code
_entity_poly.pdbx_strand_id
1 'polypeptide(L)' 'MRSYPIQSIKRREQGTIIAVIVLNANGNLLDISFENRRPRRLHEKTKEIIKNYKFPKPPSLIFETKETLKIKIPVNFILR' A
#
# COMPACT_ATOMS: atom_id res chain seq x y z
N MET A 1 -8.06 13.74 1.78
CA MET A 1 -8.07 12.65 2.78
C MET A 1 -6.76 12.73 3.56
N ARG A 2 -6.78 12.83 4.91
CA ARG A 2 -5.51 12.83 5.68
C ARG A 2 -4.90 11.44 5.65
N SER A 3 -3.63 11.35 5.26
CA SER A 3 -2.87 10.09 5.16
C SER A 3 -2.59 9.48 6.53
N TYR A 4 -2.38 10.30 7.56
CA TYR A 4 -2.06 9.86 8.92
C TYR A 4 -3.31 9.74 9.82
N PRO A 5 -3.55 8.63 10.55
CA PRO A 5 -4.67 8.52 11.48
C PRO A 5 -4.55 9.49 12.67
N ILE A 6 -5.62 10.23 12.97
CA ILE A 6 -5.63 11.24 14.05
C ILE A 6 -5.27 10.63 15.41
N GLN A 7 -5.77 9.42 15.71
CA GLN A 7 -5.45 8.74 16.96
C GLN A 7 -3.97 8.34 17.05
N SER A 8 -3.35 7.97 15.93
CA SER A 8 -1.93 7.63 15.87
C SER A 8 -1.07 8.88 16.08
N ILE A 9 -1.47 10.03 15.53
CA ILE A 9 -0.84 11.33 15.82
C ILE A 9 -0.89 11.62 17.33
N LYS A 10 -2.08 11.54 17.94
CA LYS A 10 -2.26 11.80 19.39
C LYS A 10 -1.41 10.88 20.27
N ARG A 11 -1.22 9.62 19.87
CA ARG A 11 -0.43 8.62 20.59
C ARG A 11 1.05 8.60 20.21
N ARG A 12 1.48 9.48 19.31
CA ARG A 12 2.84 9.51 18.75
C ARG A 12 3.27 8.16 18.12
N GLU A 13 2.31 7.41 17.58
CA GLU A 13 2.50 6.09 17.00
C GLU A 13 3.09 6.22 15.60
N GLN A 14 4.35 5.79 15.43
CA GLN A 14 5.08 5.82 14.17
C GLN A 14 5.44 4.40 13.71
N GLY A 15 5.82 4.25 12.44
CA GLY A 15 6.34 2.99 11.91
C GLY A 15 6.17 2.84 10.41
N THR A 16 6.58 1.69 9.90
CA THR A 16 6.51 1.33 8.48
C THR A 16 5.54 0.18 8.30
N ILE A 17 4.61 0.28 7.35
CA ILE A 17 3.75 -0.83 6.91
C ILE A 17 4.22 -1.27 5.52
N ILE A 18 4.55 -2.55 5.38
CA ILE A 18 5.00 -3.16 4.13
C ILE A 18 3.79 -3.82 3.46
N ALA A 19 3.27 -3.16 2.42
CA ALA A 19 2.20 -3.68 1.60
C ALA A 19 2.77 -4.41 0.40
N VAL A 20 2.16 -5.53 0.03
CA VAL A 20 2.47 -6.29 -1.18
C VAL A 20 1.20 -6.33 -2.03
N ILE A 21 1.24 -5.65 -3.17
CA ILE A 21 0.10 -5.53 -4.08
C ILE A 21 0.32 -6.38 -5.32
N VAL A 22 -0.78 -6.87 -5.88
CA VAL A 22 -0.80 -7.52 -7.20
C VAL A 22 -1.65 -6.67 -8.13
N LEU A 23 -1.06 -6.20 -9.21
CA LEU A 23 -1.72 -5.41 -10.26
C LEU A 23 -1.84 -6.25 -11.54
N ASN A 24 -2.84 -5.97 -12.37
CA ASN A 24 -2.90 -6.49 -13.74
C ASN A 24 -2.22 -5.55 -14.74
N ALA A 25 -2.14 -5.97 -16.00
CA ALA A 25 -1.58 -5.17 -17.09
C ALA A 25 -2.29 -3.83 -17.36
N ASN A 26 -3.52 -3.64 -16.86
CA ASN A 26 -4.28 -2.40 -16.98
C ASN A 26 -4.06 -1.44 -15.80
N GLY A 27 -3.30 -1.84 -14.77
CA GLY A 27 -3.14 -1.08 -13.53
C GLY A 27 -4.28 -1.28 -12.53
N ASN A 28 -5.16 -2.26 -12.74
CA ASN A 28 -6.19 -2.62 -11.77
C ASN A 28 -5.57 -3.46 -10.65
N LEU A 29 -5.93 -3.13 -9.43
CA LEU A 29 -5.54 -3.86 -8.23
C LEU A 29 -6.32 -5.17 -8.12
N LEU A 30 -5.61 -6.29 -8.15
CA LEU A 30 -6.17 -7.64 -8.00
C LEU A 30 -6.16 -8.11 -6.55
N ASP A 31 -5.03 -7.91 -5.85
CA ASP A 31 -4.86 -8.35 -4.46
C ASP A 31 -4.00 -7.38 -3.64
N ILE A 32 -4.25 -7.36 -2.33
CA ILE A 32 -3.45 -6.65 -1.34
C ILE A 32 -3.15 -7.60 -0.17
N SER A 33 -1.85 -7.83 0.06
CA SER A 33 -1.33 -8.50 1.24
C SER A 33 -0.37 -7.59 2.00
N PHE A 34 -0.03 -7.97 3.23
CA PHE A 34 0.85 -7.18 4.10
C PHE A 34 1.82 -8.11 4.81
N GLU A 35 3.10 -7.74 4.84
CA GLU A 35 4.11 -8.51 5.58
C GLU A 35 4.01 -8.26 7.08
N ASN A 36 3.66 -7.03 7.47
CA ASN A 36 3.43 -6.65 8.86
C ASN A 36 2.05 -6.04 9.06
N ARG A 37 1.44 -6.36 10.21
CA ARG A 37 0.07 -5.94 10.56
C ARG A 37 0.00 -4.93 11.70
N ARG A 38 1.15 -4.60 12.30
CA ARG A 38 1.25 -3.65 13.42
C ARG A 38 2.09 -2.45 12.99
N PRO A 39 1.74 -1.24 13.44
CA PRO A 39 0.59 -0.93 14.30
C PRO A 39 -0.76 -0.97 13.55
N ARG A 40 -1.83 -1.46 14.20
CA ARG A 40 -3.11 -1.80 13.53
C ARG A 40 -3.72 -0.61 12.78
N ARG A 41 -3.70 0.58 13.37
CA ARG A 41 -4.26 1.80 12.78
C ARG A 41 -3.54 2.22 11.51
N LEU A 42 -2.21 2.11 11.51
CA LEU A 42 -1.39 2.42 10.33
C LEU A 42 -1.63 1.39 9.23
N HIS A 43 -1.78 0.11 9.58
CA HIS A 43 -2.14 -0.94 8.64
C HIS A 43 -3.51 -0.70 8.00
N GLU A 44 -4.55 -0.46 8.81
CA GLU A 44 -5.91 -0.14 8.31
C GLU A 44 -5.88 1.06 7.37
N LYS A 45 -5.12 2.10 7.74
CA LYS A 45 -5.00 3.30 6.92
C LYS A 45 -4.24 3.06 5.62
N THR A 46 -3.19 2.26 5.65
CA THR A 46 -2.44 1.87 4.45
C THR A 46 -3.35 1.10 3.49
N LYS A 47 -4.17 0.18 4.01
CA LYS A 47 -5.17 -0.55 3.21
C LYS A 47 -6.18 0.38 2.54
N GLU A 48 -6.68 1.39 3.25
CA GLU A 48 -7.57 2.40 2.66
C GLU A 48 -6.88 3.21 1.55
N ILE A 49 -5.64 3.65 1.79
CA ILE A 49 -4.88 4.44 0.80
C ILE A 49 -4.68 3.64 -0.48
N ILE A 50 -4.22 2.40 -0.36
CA ILE A 50 -3.96 1.52 -1.51
C ILE A 50 -5.24 1.21 -2.29
N LYS A 51 -6.34 0.94 -1.60
CA LYS A 51 -7.64 0.67 -2.26
C LYS A 51 -8.18 1.86 -3.04
N ASN A 52 -7.95 3.08 -2.55
CA ASN A 52 -8.46 4.29 -3.18
C ASN A 52 -7.50 4.87 -4.22
N TYR A 53 -6.28 4.34 -4.31
CA TYR A 53 -5.28 4.82 -5.25
C TYR A 53 -5.52 4.23 -6.64
N LYS A 54 -5.46 5.09 -7.67
CA LYS A 54 -5.47 4.65 -9.07
C LYS A 54 -4.03 4.42 -9.50
N PHE A 55 -3.65 3.15 -9.65
CA PHE A 55 -2.32 2.79 -10.13
C PHE A 55 -2.17 3.11 -11.62
N PRO A 56 -1.02 3.64 -12.05
CA PRO A 56 -0.76 3.83 -13.47
C PRO A 56 -0.66 2.48 -14.18
N LYS A 57 -0.93 2.48 -15.49
CA LYS A 57 -0.77 1.28 -16.31
C LYS A 57 0.72 0.88 -16.32
N PRO A 58 1.07 -0.32 -15.83
CA PRO A 58 2.45 -0.80 -15.85
C PRO A 58 2.95 -1.02 -17.29
N PRO A 59 4.24 -0.75 -17.59
CA PRO A 59 4.82 -1.00 -18.91
C PRO A 59 4.68 -2.47 -19.32
N SER A 60 4.31 -2.71 -20.58
CA SER A 60 4.13 -4.06 -21.14
C SER A 60 5.40 -4.91 -21.07
N LEU A 61 6.59 -4.29 -21.12
CA LEU A 61 7.88 -4.97 -21.02
C LEU A 61 8.08 -5.77 -19.72
N ILE A 62 7.36 -5.44 -18.66
CA ILE A 62 7.53 -6.08 -17.34
C ILE A 62 6.75 -7.40 -17.26
N PHE A 63 5.79 -7.61 -18.15
CA PHE A 63 4.96 -8.82 -18.19
C PHE A 63 5.55 -9.83 -19.17
N GLU A 64 6.53 -10.62 -18.71
CA GLU A 64 7.19 -11.62 -19.56
C GLU A 64 6.25 -12.78 -19.95
N THR A 65 5.52 -13.35 -18.98
CA THR A 65 4.65 -14.53 -19.17
C THR A 65 3.35 -14.50 -18.38
N LYS A 66 3.29 -13.72 -17.29
CA LYS A 66 2.09 -13.54 -16.47
C LYS A 66 1.65 -12.10 -16.58
N GLU A 67 0.39 -11.85 -16.89
CA GLU A 67 -0.20 -10.50 -16.98
C GLU A 67 -0.40 -9.82 -15.61
N THR A 68 0.37 -10.23 -14.60
CA THR A 68 0.27 -9.74 -13.21
C THR A 68 1.62 -9.28 -12.69
N LEU A 69 1.61 -8.13 -12.02
CA LEU A 69 2.77 -7.46 -11.47
C LEU A 69 2.64 -7.44 -9.95
N LYS A 70 3.61 -8.03 -9.25
CA LYS A 70 3.66 -8.05 -7.78
C LYS A 70 4.67 -7.02 -7.29
N ILE A 71 4.23 -6.07 -6.47
CA ILE A 71 5.06 -4.95 -5.99
C ILE A 71 5.04 -4.91 -4.47
N LYS A 72 6.21 -4.69 -3.86
CA LYS A 72 6.35 -4.40 -2.44
C LYS A 72 6.50 -2.89 -2.23
N ILE A 73 5.62 -2.31 -1.42
CA ILE A 73 5.57 -0.87 -1.12
C ILE A 73 5.71 -0.66 0.40
N PRO A 74 6.85 -0.12 0.87
CA PRO A 74 6.99 0.32 2.25
C PRO A 74 6.34 1.69 2.45
N VAL A 75 5.33 1.77 3.32
CA VAL A 75 4.64 3.01 3.68
C VAL A 75 5.11 3.48 5.04
N ASN A 76 5.85 4.59 5.06
CA ASN A 76 6.45 5.16 6.26
C ASN A 76 5.55 6.24 6.89
N PHE A 77 5.20 6.06 8.16
CA PHE A 77 4.45 7.02 8.96
C PHE A 77 5.39 7.72 9.95
N ILE A 78 5.85 8.92 9.58
CA ILE A 78 6.76 9.75 10.36
C ILE A 78 6.01 10.97 10.87
N LEU A 79 6.11 11.26 12.17
CA LEU A 79 5.59 12.50 12.75
C LEU A 79 6.65 13.58 12.61
N ARG A 80 6.24 14.76 12.14
CA ARG A 80 7.06 15.98 12.10
C ARG A 80 6.69 16.89 13.26
#